data_AF-A0A0S2SDQ5-F1
#
_entry.id   AF-A0A0S2SDQ5-F1
#
_cell.length_a   1.000
_cell.length_b   1.000
_cell.length_c   1.000
_cell.angle_alpha   90.00
_cell.angle_beta   90.00
_cell.angle_gamma   90.00
#
_symmetry.space_group_name_H-M   'P 1'
#
loop_
_entity.id
_entity.type
_entity.pdbx_description
1 polymer ?
#
loop_
_entity_poly.entity_id
_entity_poly.type
_entity_poly.pdbx_seq_one_letter_code
_entity_poly.pdbx_strand_id
1 'polypeptide(L)'
;MTGPNERKEVSMIRQLMLLLLLLPGLALADSHTRYPIVLVHGLFGFDKLMGVDYFYGIPQAMTRDGATVYVAQVSATNSSEARGEQLLSQVQQVLAITGAEKVNLIGHSHGGPTVRYVASVAPELVASATSVGGGEPGFCHRRSGAGQCPSRFRRRDTGIERGPGPLGRDLAALRR
;
A
#
# COMPACT_ATOMS: atom_id res chain seq x y z
N MET A 1 44.90 44.46 0.95
CA MET A 1 44.50 44.84 -0.43
C MET A 1 44.50 43.57 -1.27
N THR A 2 43.35 42.94 -1.49
CA THR A 2 43.27 41.70 -2.29
C THR A 2 43.40 42.02 -3.78
N GLY A 3 44.12 41.17 -4.51
CA GLY A 3 44.49 41.41 -5.91
C GLY A 3 43.27 41.46 -6.85
N PRO A 4 43.41 42.03 -8.07
CA PRO A 4 42.30 42.15 -9.02
C PRO A 4 41.67 40.80 -9.41
N ASN A 5 42.40 39.70 -9.32
CA ASN A 5 41.89 38.35 -9.55
C ASN A 5 41.10 37.81 -8.34
N GLU A 6 41.56 38.05 -7.11
CA GLU A 6 40.82 37.68 -5.89
C GLU A 6 39.48 38.41 -5.77
N ARG A 7 39.40 39.66 -6.25
CA ARG A 7 38.13 40.40 -6.25
C ARG A 7 37.09 39.79 -7.19
N LYS A 8 37.51 39.17 -8.30
CA LYS A 8 36.62 38.48 -9.24
C LYS A 8 36.15 37.15 -8.66
N GLU A 9 37.05 36.39 -8.06
CA GLU A 9 36.75 35.13 -7.36
C GLU A 9 35.75 35.34 -6.23
N VAL A 10 35.98 36.33 -5.37
CA VAL A 10 35.07 36.64 -4.24
C VAL A 10 33.70 37.14 -4.74
N SER A 11 33.66 37.85 -5.88
CA SER A 11 32.40 38.30 -6.48
C SER A 11 31.62 37.14 -7.10
N MET A 12 32.30 36.20 -7.75
CA MET A 12 31.69 35.01 -8.34
C MET A 12 31.15 34.07 -7.25
N ILE A 13 31.93 33.83 -6.19
CA ILE A 13 31.51 33.01 -5.04
C ILE A 13 30.30 33.65 -4.34
N ARG A 14 30.26 34.98 -4.18
CA ARG A 14 29.09 35.69 -3.64
C ARG A 14 27.85 35.55 -4.53
N GLN A 15 28.00 35.65 -5.84
CA GLN A 15 26.89 35.48 -6.78
C GLN A 15 26.39 34.04 -6.81
N LEU A 16 27.28 33.05 -6.73
CA LEU A 16 26.93 31.63 -6.66
C LEU A 16 26.23 31.28 -5.34
N MET A 17 26.69 31.83 -4.21
CA MET A 17 26.03 31.70 -2.90
C MET A 17 24.66 32.38 -2.89
N LEU A 18 24.51 33.56 -3.50
CA LEU A 18 23.24 34.26 -3.59
C LEU A 18 22.24 33.52 -4.51
N LEU A 19 22.71 32.91 -5.59
CA LEU A 19 21.91 32.06 -6.47
C LEU A 19 21.46 30.75 -5.78
N LEU A 20 22.33 30.17 -4.96
CA LEU A 20 22.02 28.97 -4.17
C LEU A 20 21.01 29.24 -3.04
N LEU A 21 21.01 30.47 -2.49
CA LEU A 21 20.04 30.94 -1.49
C LEU A 21 18.65 31.26 -2.07
N LEU A 22 18.54 31.42 -3.39
CA LEU A 22 17.30 31.70 -4.13
C LEU A 22 16.61 30.46 -4.69
N LEU A 23 17.11 29.25 -4.39
CA LEU A 23 16.46 27.98 -4.67
C LEU A 23 15.72 27.51 -3.41
N PRO A 24 14.50 28.00 -3.12
CA PRO A 24 13.67 27.34 -2.12
C PRO A 24 13.49 25.89 -2.57
N GLY A 25 13.79 24.95 -1.68
CA GLY A 25 13.70 23.52 -1.93
C GLY A 25 12.32 23.15 -2.49
N LEU A 26 12.25 22.92 -3.79
CA LEU A 26 11.14 22.26 -4.45
C LEU A 26 11.23 20.76 -4.17
N ALA A 27 11.08 20.41 -2.89
CA ALA A 27 10.52 19.12 -2.52
C ALA A 27 9.07 19.42 -2.09
N LEU A 28 8.25 19.84 -3.07
CA LEU A 28 6.81 19.65 -2.93
C LEU A 28 6.64 18.14 -2.94
N ALA A 29 6.40 17.56 -1.77
CA ALA A 29 6.00 16.17 -1.67
C ALA A 29 4.58 16.04 -2.23
N ASP A 30 4.44 16.15 -3.55
CA ASP A 30 3.19 15.83 -4.23
C ASP A 30 2.94 14.34 -4.04
N SER A 31 1.80 14.00 -3.46
CA SER A 31 1.39 12.60 -3.26
C SER A 31 0.83 11.97 -4.55
N HIS A 32 1.11 12.59 -5.69
CA HIS A 32 0.65 12.17 -7.00
C HIS A 32 1.28 10.83 -7.40
N THR A 33 0.51 9.76 -7.24
CA THR A 33 0.93 8.40 -7.61
C THR A 33 0.39 8.04 -8.99
N ARG A 34 1.12 7.21 -9.74
CA ARG A 34 0.65 6.70 -11.04
C ARG A 34 -0.61 5.84 -10.91
N TYR A 35 -0.77 5.17 -9.78
CA TYR A 35 -1.85 4.21 -9.52
C TYR A 35 -2.61 4.63 -8.26
N PRO A 36 -3.95 4.50 -8.24
CA PRO A 36 -4.75 4.88 -7.08
C PRO A 36 -4.33 4.11 -5.83
N ILE A 37 -4.48 4.77 -4.69
CA ILE A 37 -4.12 4.22 -3.37
C ILE A 37 -5.37 3.68 -2.72
N VAL A 38 -5.31 2.45 -2.21
CA VAL A 38 -6.38 1.81 -1.46
C VAL A 38 -5.92 1.56 -0.03
N LEU A 39 -6.56 2.23 0.92
CA LEU A 39 -6.30 2.09 2.35
C LEU A 39 -7.16 0.97 2.93
N VAL A 40 -6.53 0.06 3.68
CA VAL A 40 -7.18 -1.14 4.22
C VAL A 40 -7.01 -1.18 5.73
N HIS A 41 -8.12 -1.10 6.45
CA HIS A 41 -8.13 -1.05 7.91
C HIS A 41 -7.75 -2.40 8.56
N GLY A 42 -7.48 -2.37 9.87
CA GLY A 42 -7.18 -3.53 10.70
C GLY A 42 -8.39 -4.13 11.44
N LEU A 43 -8.12 -4.90 12.49
CA LEU A 43 -9.13 -5.46 13.40
C LEU A 43 -9.86 -4.32 14.10
N PHE A 44 -11.19 -4.41 14.22
CA PHE A 44 -12.07 -3.32 14.65
C PHE A 44 -12.04 -2.07 13.77
N GLY A 45 -11.56 -2.18 12.52
CA GLY A 45 -11.68 -1.07 11.60
C GLY A 45 -13.15 -0.75 11.34
N PHE A 46 -13.49 0.48 11.68
CA PHE A 46 -14.78 1.11 11.47
C PHE A 46 -14.60 2.15 10.37
N ASP A 47 -15.60 2.35 9.53
CA ASP A 47 -15.60 3.51 8.64
C ASP A 47 -15.53 4.81 9.44
N LYS A 48 -16.44 4.91 10.41
CA LYS A 48 -16.53 5.99 11.39
C LYS A 48 -16.94 5.42 12.72
N LEU A 49 -16.16 5.68 13.76
CA LEU A 49 -16.59 5.47 15.14
C LEU A 49 -16.76 6.84 15.77
N MET A 50 -17.98 7.19 16.18
CA MET A 50 -18.28 8.49 16.80
C MET A 50 -17.86 9.69 15.93
N GLY A 51 -17.94 9.59 14.60
CA GLY A 51 -17.57 10.65 13.67
C GLY A 51 -16.08 10.74 13.32
N VAL A 52 -15.25 9.83 13.85
CA VAL A 52 -13.81 9.76 13.57
C VAL A 52 -13.54 8.66 12.54
N ASP A 53 -12.99 9.04 11.39
CA ASP A 53 -12.53 8.10 10.36
C ASP A 53 -11.36 7.25 10.90
N TYR A 54 -11.30 5.96 10.57
CA TYR A 54 -10.18 5.09 10.97
C TYR A 54 -8.81 5.66 10.55
N PHE A 55 -8.75 6.19 9.33
CA PHE A 55 -7.60 6.92 8.81
C PHE A 55 -7.82 8.42 9.00
N TYR A 56 -7.87 8.89 10.25
CA TYR A 56 -8.26 10.25 10.59
C TYR A 56 -7.42 11.32 9.85
N GLY A 57 -8.06 12.05 8.92
CA GLY A 57 -7.44 13.12 8.14
C GLY A 57 -6.47 12.66 7.04
N ILE A 58 -6.15 11.37 6.95
CA ILE A 58 -5.15 10.84 6.01
C ILE A 58 -5.67 10.86 4.56
N PRO A 59 -6.86 10.30 4.23
CA PRO A 59 -7.39 10.37 2.87
C PRO A 59 -7.54 11.81 2.39
N GLN A 60 -7.97 12.72 3.27
CA GLN A 60 -8.18 14.12 2.94
C GLN A 60 -6.86 14.86 2.67
N ALA A 61 -5.82 14.61 3.46
CA ALA A 61 -4.50 15.17 3.22
C ALA A 61 -3.90 14.66 1.91
N MET A 62 -3.93 13.34 1.68
CA MET A 62 -3.41 12.74 0.45
C MET A 62 -4.17 13.21 -0.79
N THR A 63 -5.49 13.32 -0.71
CA THR A 63 -6.30 13.82 -1.85
C THR A 63 -6.02 15.30 -2.13
N ARG A 64 -5.82 16.11 -1.09
CA ARG A 64 -5.42 17.52 -1.23
C ARG A 64 -4.08 17.66 -1.95
N ASP A 65 -3.17 16.74 -1.69
CA ASP A 65 -1.84 16.67 -2.30
C ASP A 65 -1.85 15.89 -3.64
N GLY A 66 -3.02 15.70 -4.25
CA GLY A 66 -3.18 15.17 -5.61
C GLY A 66 -3.30 13.66 -5.76
N ALA A 67 -3.34 12.88 -4.67
CA ALA A 67 -3.54 11.43 -4.78
C ALA A 67 -5.00 11.05 -5.04
N THR A 68 -5.22 10.00 -5.82
CA THR A 68 -6.53 9.32 -5.87
C THR A 68 -6.56 8.25 -4.77
N VAL A 69 -7.39 8.45 -3.75
CA VAL A 69 -7.43 7.60 -2.55
C VAL A 69 -8.81 6.96 -2.34
N TYR A 70 -8.82 5.66 -2.08
CA TYR A 70 -9.99 4.88 -1.71
C TYR A 70 -9.78 4.23 -0.34
N VAL A 71 -10.86 4.08 0.43
CA VAL A 71 -10.84 3.37 1.72
C VAL A 71 -11.67 2.11 1.57
N ALA A 72 -11.03 0.95 1.70
CA ALA A 72 -11.67 -0.35 1.52
C ALA A 72 -12.49 -0.76 2.75
N GLN A 73 -13.65 -1.35 2.50
CA GLN A 73 -14.56 -1.88 3.51
C GLN A 73 -14.45 -3.40 3.59
N VAL A 74 -13.77 -3.90 4.60
CA VAL A 74 -13.62 -5.34 4.81
C VAL A 74 -14.11 -5.72 6.19
N SER A 75 -14.45 -6.99 6.38
CA SER A 75 -15.02 -7.46 7.65
C SER A 75 -14.07 -7.15 8.82
N ALA A 76 -14.61 -6.65 9.94
CA ALA A 76 -13.81 -6.22 11.08
C ALA A 76 -13.20 -7.35 11.93
N THR A 77 -13.75 -8.57 11.85
CA THR A 77 -13.38 -9.72 12.72
C THR A 77 -13.23 -11.06 11.99
N ASN A 78 -13.09 -11.05 10.65
CA ASN A 78 -12.99 -12.28 9.85
C ASN A 78 -11.52 -12.67 9.55
N SER A 79 -11.29 -13.85 8.97
CA SER A 79 -9.95 -14.30 8.57
C SER A 79 -9.32 -13.38 7.51
N SER A 80 -7.99 -13.39 7.41
CA SER A 80 -7.26 -12.59 6.42
C SER A 80 -7.60 -13.00 4.98
N GLU A 81 -7.88 -14.27 4.74
CA GLU A 81 -8.28 -14.80 3.43
C GLU A 81 -9.67 -14.31 3.04
N ALA A 82 -10.66 -14.41 3.95
CA ALA A 82 -12.01 -13.93 3.69
C ALA A 82 -12.06 -12.41 3.45
N ARG A 83 -11.28 -11.66 4.25
CA ARG A 83 -11.10 -10.21 4.04
C ARG A 83 -10.36 -9.91 2.73
N GLY A 84 -9.44 -10.79 2.33
CA GLY A 84 -8.68 -10.67 1.09
C GLY A 84 -9.56 -10.78 -0.14
N GLU A 85 -10.51 -11.70 -0.15
CA GLU A 85 -11.50 -11.83 -1.24
C GLU A 85 -12.44 -10.62 -1.34
N GLN A 86 -12.87 -10.09 -0.17
CA GLN A 86 -13.64 -8.84 -0.11
C GLN A 86 -12.86 -7.66 -0.66
N LEU A 87 -11.57 -7.57 -0.32
CA LEU A 87 -10.68 -6.54 -0.82
C LEU A 87 -10.45 -6.69 -2.34
N LEU A 88 -10.22 -7.91 -2.84
CA LEU A 88 -10.00 -8.18 -4.25
C LEU A 88 -11.18 -7.68 -5.10
N SER A 89 -12.40 -7.94 -4.65
CA SER A 89 -13.62 -7.48 -5.32
C SER A 89 -13.66 -5.95 -5.41
N GLN A 90 -13.29 -5.25 -4.33
CA GLN A 90 -13.23 -3.78 -4.31
C GLN A 90 -12.08 -3.20 -5.14
N VAL A 91 -10.93 -3.87 -5.18
CA VAL A 91 -9.81 -3.48 -6.04
C VAL A 91 -10.26 -3.51 -7.51
N GLN A 92 -10.95 -4.57 -7.94
CA GLN A 92 -11.50 -4.65 -9.29
C GLN A 92 -12.49 -3.52 -9.59
N GLN A 93 -13.33 -3.14 -8.63
CA GLN A 93 -14.23 -1.99 -8.78
C GLN A 93 -13.46 -0.68 -8.91
N VAL A 94 -12.43 -0.45 -8.10
CA VAL A 94 -11.57 0.74 -8.19
C VAL A 94 -10.91 0.82 -9.56
N LEU A 95 -10.37 -0.29 -10.07
CA LEU A 95 -9.76 -0.34 -11.41
C LEU A 95 -10.79 -0.06 -12.50
N ALA A 96 -12.01 -0.61 -12.38
CA ALA A 96 -13.09 -0.37 -13.33
C ALA A 96 -13.56 1.11 -13.35
N ILE A 97 -13.61 1.76 -12.18
CA ILE A 97 -14.03 3.17 -12.06
C ILE A 97 -12.93 4.13 -12.54
N THR A 98 -11.68 3.84 -12.21
CA THR A 98 -10.54 4.73 -12.51
C THR A 98 -9.95 4.50 -13.90
N GLY A 99 -10.16 3.32 -14.49
CA GLY A 99 -9.45 2.88 -15.69
C GLY A 99 -7.97 2.57 -15.46
N ALA A 100 -7.50 2.55 -14.21
CA ALA A 100 -6.12 2.20 -13.90
C ALA A 100 -5.88 0.69 -14.12
N GLU A 101 -4.64 0.33 -14.44
CA GLU A 101 -4.24 -1.09 -14.60
C GLU A 101 -3.94 -1.76 -13.25
N LYS A 102 -3.50 -0.97 -12.26
CA LYS A 102 -3.05 -1.45 -10.94
C LYS A 102 -3.43 -0.49 -9.83
N VAL A 103 -3.33 -0.96 -8.59
CA VAL A 103 -3.48 -0.14 -7.37
C VAL A 103 -2.27 -0.22 -6.45
N ASN A 104 -2.10 0.78 -5.59
CA ASN A 104 -1.18 0.78 -4.46
C ASN A 104 -1.96 0.44 -3.17
N LEU A 105 -1.67 -0.69 -2.54
CA LEU A 105 -2.37 -1.13 -1.33
C LEU A 105 -1.60 -0.69 -0.07
N ILE A 106 -2.29 -0.09 0.90
CA ILE A 106 -1.72 0.24 2.22
C ILE A 106 -2.61 -0.38 3.29
N GLY A 107 -2.10 -1.42 3.97
CA GLY A 107 -2.81 -2.13 5.03
C GLY A 107 -2.28 -1.78 6.42
N HIS A 108 -3.17 -1.36 7.33
CA HIS A 108 -2.83 -1.14 8.73
C HIS A 108 -3.18 -2.35 9.59
N SER A 109 -2.27 -2.78 10.49
CA SER A 109 -2.50 -3.91 11.41
C SER A 109 -2.97 -5.18 10.67
N HIS A 110 -4.18 -5.67 10.94
CA HIS A 110 -4.77 -6.81 10.22
C HIS A 110 -4.97 -6.55 8.72
N GLY A 111 -4.98 -5.29 8.28
CA GLY A 111 -4.97 -4.92 6.86
C GLY A 111 -3.70 -5.38 6.15
N GLY A 112 -2.56 -5.52 6.85
CA GLY A 112 -1.29 -5.99 6.28
C GLY A 112 -1.38 -7.39 5.67
N PRO A 113 -1.79 -8.42 6.43
CA PRO A 113 -2.06 -9.74 5.88
C PRO A 113 -3.11 -9.76 4.76
N THR A 114 -4.14 -8.90 4.84
CA THR A 114 -5.18 -8.80 3.81
C THR A 114 -4.65 -8.27 2.48
N VAL A 115 -3.83 -7.22 2.47
CA VAL A 115 -3.24 -6.71 1.23
C VAL A 115 -2.23 -7.70 0.63
N ARG A 116 -1.52 -8.46 1.48
CA ARG A 116 -0.63 -9.54 1.03
C ARG A 116 -1.38 -10.69 0.37
N TYR A 117 -2.58 -11.01 0.86
CA TYR A 117 -3.43 -11.99 0.20
C TYR A 117 -3.72 -11.57 -1.25
N VAL A 118 -4.23 -10.35 -1.46
CA VAL A 118 -4.53 -9.82 -2.80
C VAL A 118 -3.30 -9.78 -3.69
N ALA A 119 -2.17 -9.29 -3.18
CA ALA A 119 -0.91 -9.28 -3.92
C ALA A 119 -0.40 -10.69 -4.29
N SER A 120 -0.81 -11.73 -3.56
CA SER A 120 -0.43 -13.12 -3.87
C SER A 120 -1.35 -13.78 -4.90
N VAL A 121 -2.65 -13.48 -4.88
CA VAL A 121 -3.63 -14.13 -5.77
C VAL A 121 -3.85 -13.39 -7.09
N ALA A 122 -3.64 -12.07 -7.10
CA ALA A 122 -3.80 -11.20 -8.26
C ALA A 122 -2.63 -10.17 -8.36
N PRO A 123 -1.37 -10.64 -8.46
CA PRO A 123 -0.19 -9.76 -8.51
C PRO A 123 -0.21 -8.79 -9.70
N GLU A 124 -0.92 -9.13 -10.78
CA GLU A 124 -1.10 -8.29 -11.95
C GLU A 124 -1.88 -7.01 -11.68
N LEU A 125 -2.76 -7.01 -10.66
CA LEU A 125 -3.59 -5.86 -10.26
C LEU A 125 -2.93 -4.96 -9.21
N VAL A 126 -1.76 -5.36 -8.68
CA VAL A 126 -1.09 -4.69 -7.56
C VAL A 126 0.24 -4.11 -8.00
N ALA A 127 0.40 -2.79 -7.85
CA ALA A 127 1.66 -2.09 -8.09
C ALA A 127 2.57 -2.13 -6.86
N SER A 128 1.99 -1.96 -5.67
CA SER A 128 2.69 -2.08 -4.39
C SER A 128 1.74 -2.56 -3.29
N ALA A 129 2.30 -3.21 -2.27
CA ALA A 129 1.58 -3.60 -1.06
C ALA A 129 2.42 -3.24 0.16
N THR A 130 1.93 -2.27 0.94
CA THR A 130 2.60 -1.71 2.11
C THR A 130 1.84 -2.08 3.38
N SER A 131 2.56 -2.53 4.40
CA SER A 131 2.00 -2.86 5.72
C SER A 131 2.45 -1.82 6.75
N VAL A 132 1.51 -1.26 7.51
CA VAL A 132 1.78 -0.31 8.61
C VAL A 132 1.32 -0.95 9.92
N GLY A 133 2.25 -1.29 10.81
CA GLY A 133 1.91 -1.93 12.08
C GLY A 133 1.23 -3.30 11.96
N GLY A 134 1.34 -3.95 10.80
CA GLY A 134 0.79 -5.30 10.58
C GLY A 134 1.63 -6.38 11.24
N GLY A 135 0.97 -7.25 12.02
CA GLY A 135 1.56 -8.49 12.53
C GLY A 135 1.76 -9.47 11.37
N GLU A 136 2.89 -9.35 10.68
CA GLU A 136 3.21 -10.21 9.56
C GLU A 136 3.68 -11.59 10.05
N PRO A 137 3.36 -12.69 9.34
CA PRO A 137 4.06 -13.97 9.51
C PRO A 137 5.58 -13.89 9.21
N GLY A 138 6.06 -12.74 8.71
CA GLY A 138 7.48 -12.41 8.51
C GLY A 138 8.05 -11.39 9.50
N PHE A 139 7.25 -10.79 10.39
CA PHE A 139 7.76 -9.98 11.50
C PHE A 139 8.26 -10.92 12.59
N CYS A 140 9.44 -11.50 12.36
CA CYS A 140 10.17 -12.21 13.39
C CYS A 140 10.80 -11.19 14.35
N HIS A 141 10.09 -10.83 15.42
CA HIS A 141 10.80 -10.36 16.61
C HIS A 141 11.66 -11.52 17.10
N ARG A 142 12.98 -11.33 17.16
CA ARG A 142 13.95 -12.31 17.67
C ARG A 142 13.81 -12.46 19.19
N ARG A 143 12.65 -12.88 19.66
CA ARG A 143 12.35 -13.44 20.98
C ARG A 143 10.86 -13.75 21.05
N SER A 144 10.49 -14.96 20.66
CA SER A 144 9.49 -15.82 21.32
C SER A 144 9.17 -17.02 20.42
N GLY A 145 9.83 -18.15 20.67
CA GLY A 145 9.39 -19.49 20.26
C GLY A 145 9.37 -19.81 18.75
N ALA A 146 10.02 -20.89 18.35
CA ALA A 146 10.14 -21.37 16.97
C ALA A 146 8.83 -21.92 16.33
N GLY A 147 7.66 -21.31 16.59
CA GLY A 147 6.35 -21.91 16.28
C GLY A 147 5.45 -21.15 15.29
N GLN A 148 5.81 -19.96 14.81
CA GLN A 148 4.85 -19.08 14.10
C GLN A 148 5.24 -18.70 12.66
N CYS A 149 6.14 -19.46 12.02
CA CYS A 149 6.40 -19.33 10.59
C CYS A 149 5.66 -20.44 9.84
N PRO A 150 4.57 -20.15 9.10
CA PRO A 150 3.87 -21.18 8.33
C PRO A 150 4.81 -21.73 7.26
N SER A 151 4.97 -23.05 7.23
CA SER A 151 5.85 -23.76 6.28
C SER A 151 5.52 -23.53 4.80
N ARG A 152 4.34 -22.97 4.50
CA ARG A 152 3.89 -22.60 3.15
C ARG A 152 4.50 -21.32 2.57
N PHE A 153 5.14 -20.47 3.38
CA PHE A 153 5.78 -19.24 2.89
C PHE A 153 7.28 -19.40 2.61
N ARG A 154 7.80 -20.63 2.72
CA ARG A 154 9.11 -20.99 2.16
C ARG A 154 8.91 -21.13 0.65
N ARG A 155 9.56 -20.28 -0.17
CA ARG A 155 9.54 -20.38 -1.65
C ARG A 155 9.55 -21.85 -2.07
N ARG A 156 8.46 -22.33 -2.67
CA ARG A 156 8.49 -23.54 -3.51
C ARG A 156 8.42 -23.05 -4.94
N ASP A 157 9.56 -23.12 -5.59
CA ASP A 157 9.68 -23.04 -7.05
C ASP A 157 9.07 -24.31 -7.67
N THR A 158 7.75 -24.48 -7.65
CA THR A 158 7.03 -25.51 -8.44
C THR A 158 5.54 -25.16 -8.48
N GLY A 159 4.94 -25.24 -9.67
CA GLY A 159 3.62 -24.72 -10.04
C GLY A 159 2.46 -24.96 -9.08
N ILE A 160 1.56 -23.96 -9.03
CA ILE A 160 0.32 -23.98 -8.26
C ILE A 160 -0.74 -24.77 -9.04
N GLU A 161 -1.04 -25.98 -8.57
CA GLU A 161 -2.29 -26.68 -8.87
C GLU A 161 -3.45 -25.92 -8.19
N ARG A 162 -4.37 -25.39 -9.00
CA ARG A 162 -5.60 -24.74 -8.54
C ARG A 162 -6.58 -25.81 -8.04
N GLY A 163 -6.78 -25.90 -6.73
CA GLY A 163 -7.96 -26.58 -6.18
C GLY A 163 -9.23 -25.73 -6.45
N PRO A 164 -10.40 -26.34 -6.75
CA PRO A 164 -11.59 -25.59 -7.09
C PRO A 164 -12.08 -24.80 -5.87
N GLY A 165 -12.25 -23.49 -6.05
CA GLY A 165 -12.87 -22.61 -5.07
C GLY A 165 -14.32 -23.01 -4.78
N PRO A 166 -14.93 -22.42 -3.73
CA PRO A 166 -16.24 -22.84 -3.20
C PRO A 166 -17.43 -22.67 -4.18
N LEU A 167 -17.22 -22.14 -5.39
CA LEU A 167 -18.21 -22.08 -6.47
C LEU A 167 -18.07 -23.20 -7.53
N GLY A 168 -17.03 -24.05 -7.43
CA GLY A 168 -16.77 -25.15 -8.37
C GLY A 168 -17.40 -26.50 -7.98
N ARG A 169 -18.11 -26.57 -6.84
CA ARG A 169 -18.70 -27.83 -6.35
C ARG A 169 -20.10 -28.14 -6.91
N ASP A 170 -20.83 -27.13 -7.39
CA ASP A 170 -22.21 -27.33 -7.86
C ASP A 170 -22.33 -27.70 -9.34
N LEU A 171 -21.33 -27.44 -10.19
CA LEU A 171 -21.40 -27.83 -11.60
C LEU A 171 -21.11 -29.33 -11.85
N ALA A 172 -20.46 -30.02 -10.92
CA ALA A 172 -20.13 -31.44 -11.06
C ALA A 172 -21.28 -32.40 -10.69
N ALA A 173 -22.35 -31.88 -10.05
CA ALA A 173 -23.51 -32.67 -9.63
C ALA A 173 -24.65 -32.70 -10.68
N LEU A 174 -24.57 -31.88 -11.72
CA LEU A 174 -25.59 -31.75 -12.79
C LEU A 174 -25.24 -32.52 -14.09
N ARG A 175 -24.20 -33.37 -14.05
CA ARG A 175 -23.88 -34.32 -15.12
C ARG A 175 -23.90 -35.75 -14.58
N ARG A 176 -25.08 -36.26 -14.27
CA ARG A 176 -25.42 -37.67 -14.32
C ARG A 176 -26.82 -37.82 -14.89
#